data_AF-A0A957C623-F1
#
_entry.id   AF-A0A957C623-F1
#
_cell.length_a   1.000
_cell.length_b   1.000
_cell.length_c   1.000
_cell.angle_alpha   90.00
_cell.angle_beta   90.00
_cell.angle_gamma   90.00
#
_symmetry.space_group_name_H-M   'P 1'
#
loop_
_entity.id
_entity.type
_entity.pdbx_description
1 polymer ?
#
loop_
_entity_poly.entity_id
_entity_poly.type
_entity_poly.pdbx_seq_one_letter_code
_entity_poly.pdbx_strand_id
1 'polypeptide(L)'
;MMLSSDSMAEWLNIVAHDLKTPIGSVRSCIDLVEQLGELNEKQQQFLGRALSGLDRMEHLVSRLLDISWIDANMQLDLVPCELPRLIQETVDYHSDVARTRQITVQSHFADDLEPILADSRRLSQVLDNLVSNAVKYNRDGGIVEIDVTNEQDSVLVKVHDTGMGVAVEDQARVFERFFRSRAGVRKKIEGSGLGLAIAQAIVQKHRGRIWLESEPGNGTTFFFTLPLKMALNEGNDTVSETRYHVGEGNESHAHIPAHLGTEENDAVNDDIQEAPEIAPADVSSDEM
;
A
#
# COMPACT_ATOMS: atom_id res chain seq x y z
N MET A 1 16.96 -14.44 25.08
CA MET A 1 16.99 -14.95 23.70
C MET A 1 16.45 -13.83 22.83
N MET A 2 17.32 -13.01 22.25
CA MET A 2 16.90 -11.94 21.34
C MET A 2 16.45 -12.61 20.04
N LEU A 3 15.16 -12.53 19.73
CA LEU A 3 14.66 -12.84 18.39
C LEU A 3 15.42 -11.94 17.40
N SER A 4 15.98 -12.53 16.34
CA SER A 4 16.60 -11.74 15.27
C SER A 4 15.56 -10.79 14.69
N SER A 5 15.97 -9.59 14.25
CA SER A 5 15.05 -8.61 13.65
C SER A 5 14.20 -9.21 12.53
N ASP A 6 14.75 -10.17 11.79
CA ASP A 6 14.05 -10.91 10.73
C ASP A 6 12.93 -11.81 11.28
N SER A 7 13.16 -12.53 12.38
CA SER A 7 12.13 -13.36 13.02
C SER A 7 11.00 -12.54 13.64
N MET A 8 11.32 -11.35 14.18
CA MET A 8 10.31 -10.41 14.65
C MET A 8 9.49 -9.86 13.48
N ALA A 9 10.12 -9.63 12.34
CA ALA A 9 9.45 -9.13 11.16
C ALA A 9 8.52 -10.16 10.51
N GLU A 10 8.96 -11.41 10.43
CA GLU A 10 8.14 -12.52 9.95
C GLU A 10 6.93 -12.76 10.88
N TRP A 11 7.14 -12.72 12.21
CA TRP A 11 6.05 -12.81 13.18
C TRP A 11 5.07 -11.64 13.07
N LEU A 12 5.56 -10.41 12.89
CA LEU A 12 4.70 -9.24 12.68
C LEU A 12 3.91 -9.34 11.37
N ASN A 13 4.48 -9.90 10.30
CA ASN A 13 3.76 -10.19 9.05
C ASN A 13 2.60 -11.16 9.27
N ILE A 14 2.82 -12.24 10.03
CA ILE A 14 1.78 -13.21 10.37
C ILE A 14 0.67 -12.52 11.19
N VAL A 15 1.02 -11.82 12.26
CA VAL A 15 0.05 -11.13 13.12
C VAL A 15 -0.76 -10.10 12.34
N ALA A 16 -0.12 -9.35 11.44
CA ALA A 16 -0.84 -8.36 10.62
C ALA A 16 -1.79 -9.01 9.60
N HIS A 17 -1.40 -10.14 9.00
CA HIS A 17 -2.29 -10.91 8.14
C HIS A 17 -3.52 -11.39 8.91
N ASP A 18 -3.29 -11.92 10.12
CA ASP A 18 -4.35 -12.39 11.01
C ASP A 18 -5.25 -11.26 11.51
N LEU A 19 -4.74 -10.02 11.60
CA LEU A 19 -5.53 -8.82 11.91
C LEU A 19 -6.29 -8.27 10.70
N LYS A 20 -5.78 -8.41 9.47
CA LYS A 20 -6.49 -7.95 8.25
C LYS A 20 -7.79 -8.71 8.02
N THR A 21 -7.80 -10.01 8.29
CA THR A 21 -8.99 -10.87 8.08
C THR A 21 -10.22 -10.42 8.90
N PRO A 22 -10.14 -10.22 10.22
CA PRO A 22 -11.28 -9.74 11.01
C PRO A 22 -11.65 -8.29 10.66
N ILE A 23 -10.68 -7.41 10.35
CA ILE A 23 -10.97 -6.05 9.90
C ILE A 23 -11.79 -6.06 8.59
N GLY A 24 -11.36 -6.84 7.61
CA GLY A 24 -12.07 -7.01 6.33
C GLY A 24 -13.46 -7.62 6.51
N SER A 25 -13.62 -8.54 7.46
CA SER A 25 -14.92 -9.12 7.81
C SER A 25 -15.88 -8.06 8.37
N VAL A 26 -15.42 -7.22 9.31
CA VAL A 26 -16.25 -6.14 9.87
C VAL A 26 -16.59 -5.09 8.81
N ARG A 27 -15.62 -4.71 7.95
CA ARG A 27 -15.87 -3.81 6.83
C ARG A 27 -16.96 -4.35 5.91
N SER A 28 -16.85 -5.61 5.50
CA SER A 28 -17.83 -6.26 4.63
C SER A 28 -19.24 -6.27 5.24
N CYS A 29 -19.35 -6.50 6.56
CA CYS A 29 -20.63 -6.40 7.25
C CYS A 29 -21.21 -4.98 7.20
N ILE A 30 -20.38 -3.95 7.37
CA ILE A 30 -20.83 -2.54 7.28
C ILE A 30 -21.28 -2.22 5.84
N ASP A 31 -20.49 -2.61 4.84
CA ASP A 31 -20.82 -2.39 3.44
C ASP A 31 -22.12 -3.11 3.04
N LEU A 32 -22.38 -4.30 3.59
CA LEU A 32 -23.64 -5.03 3.40
C LEU A 32 -24.83 -4.33 4.06
N VAL A 33 -24.67 -3.71 5.24
CA VAL A 33 -25.74 -2.96 5.91
C VAL A 33 -26.21 -1.80 5.04
N GLU A 34 -25.30 -1.14 4.30
CA GLU A 34 -25.66 -0.09 3.34
C GLU A 34 -26.45 -0.61 2.12
N GLN A 35 -26.34 -1.91 1.81
CA GLN A 35 -27.04 -2.56 0.68
C GLN A 35 -28.42 -3.14 1.05
N LEU A 36 -28.71 -3.32 2.34
CA LEU A 36 -29.94 -3.98 2.80
C LEU A 36 -31.16 -3.04 2.89
N GLY A 37 -31.00 -1.73 2.73
CA GLY A 37 -32.09 -0.78 2.71
C GLY A 37 -31.68 0.67 3.00
N GLU A 38 -32.65 1.58 2.99
CA GLU A 38 -32.40 2.99 3.31
C GLU A 38 -32.02 3.16 4.79
N LEU A 39 -30.84 3.71 5.02
CA LEU A 39 -30.35 4.06 6.35
C LEU A 39 -30.78 5.46 6.73
N ASN A 40 -31.24 5.64 7.97
CA ASN A 40 -31.48 6.98 8.51
C ASN A 40 -30.17 7.74 8.80
N GLU A 41 -30.25 9.06 8.94
CA GLU A 41 -29.07 9.93 9.14
C GLU A 41 -28.18 9.50 10.31
N LYS A 42 -28.77 9.05 11.43
CA LYS A 42 -28.00 8.59 12.59
C LYS A 42 -27.26 7.28 12.29
N GLN A 43 -27.90 6.33 11.60
CA GLN A 43 -27.29 5.08 11.19
C GLN A 43 -26.11 5.34 10.25
N GLN A 44 -26.29 6.18 9.22
CA GLN A 44 -25.22 6.59 8.33
C GLN A 44 -24.04 7.23 9.08
N GLN A 45 -24.34 8.11 10.06
CA GLN A 45 -23.30 8.72 10.89
C GLN A 45 -22.50 7.69 11.72
N PHE A 46 -23.18 6.69 12.31
CA PHE A 46 -22.51 5.65 13.09
C PHE A 46 -21.69 4.70 12.21
N LEU A 47 -22.22 4.28 11.05
CA LEU A 47 -21.47 3.46 10.09
C LEU A 47 -20.25 4.19 9.56
N GLY A 48 -20.38 5.48 9.19
CA GLY A 48 -19.26 6.31 8.76
C GLY A 48 -18.16 6.42 9.84
N ARG A 49 -18.54 6.51 11.13
CA ARG A 49 -17.59 6.47 12.26
C ARG A 49 -16.92 5.10 12.39
N ALA A 50 -17.67 4.01 12.21
CA ALA A 50 -17.13 2.65 12.28
C ALA A 50 -16.13 2.39 11.13
N LEU A 51 -16.49 2.75 9.89
CA LEU A 51 -15.61 2.69 8.72
C LEU A 51 -14.33 3.50 8.94
N SER A 52 -14.46 4.75 9.40
CA SER A 52 -13.30 5.58 9.76
C SER A 52 -12.41 4.94 10.83
N GLY A 53 -13.00 4.18 11.76
CA GLY A 53 -12.27 3.42 12.77
C GLY A 53 -11.50 2.23 12.18
N LEU A 54 -12.11 1.50 11.24
CA LEU A 54 -11.47 0.40 10.53
C LEU A 54 -10.33 0.90 9.65
N ASP A 55 -10.52 1.99 8.89
CA ASP A 55 -9.47 2.64 8.11
C ASP A 55 -8.24 2.96 8.98
N ARG A 56 -8.48 3.52 10.17
CA ARG A 56 -7.42 3.82 11.14
C ARG A 56 -6.69 2.56 11.61
N MET A 57 -7.40 1.45 11.81
CA MET A 57 -6.80 0.17 12.20
C MET A 57 -5.96 -0.43 11.07
N GLU A 58 -6.46 -0.44 9.83
CA GLU A 58 -5.70 -0.91 8.66
C GLU A 58 -4.41 -0.10 8.47
N HIS A 59 -4.50 1.22 8.68
CA HIS A 59 -3.34 2.11 8.67
C HIS A 59 -2.37 1.86 9.83
N LEU A 60 -2.83 1.45 11.01
CA LEU A 60 -1.95 1.10 12.13
C LEU A 60 -1.21 -0.22 11.85
N VAL A 61 -1.94 -1.23 11.38
CA VAL A 61 -1.38 -2.55 11.04
C VAL A 61 -0.35 -2.42 9.93
N SER A 62 -0.67 -1.70 8.85
CA SER A 62 0.27 -1.48 7.74
C SER A 62 1.54 -0.75 8.22
N ARG A 63 1.41 0.26 9.08
CA ARG A 63 2.57 0.97 9.63
C ARG A 63 3.48 0.08 10.49
N LEU A 64 2.91 -0.84 11.25
CA LEU A 64 3.68 -1.78 12.06
C LEU A 64 4.50 -2.72 11.16
N LEU A 65 3.90 -3.19 10.08
CA LEU A 65 4.61 -3.99 9.05
C LEU A 65 5.71 -3.20 8.35
N ASP A 66 5.47 -1.94 8.06
CA ASP A 66 6.45 -1.11 7.38
C ASP A 66 7.69 -0.87 8.23
N ILE A 67 7.53 -0.59 9.53
CA ILE A 67 8.65 -0.46 10.47
C ILE A 67 9.46 -1.75 10.52
N SER A 68 8.75 -2.87 10.66
CA SER A 68 9.33 -4.20 10.66
C SER A 68 10.13 -4.49 9.40
N TRP A 69 9.62 -4.11 8.23
CA TRP A 69 10.29 -4.34 6.96
C TRP A 69 11.53 -3.45 6.77
N ILE A 70 11.50 -2.21 7.26
CA ILE A 70 12.68 -1.34 7.24
C ILE A 70 13.81 -1.96 8.09
N ASP A 71 13.46 -2.51 9.25
CA ASP A 71 14.45 -3.07 10.20
C ASP A 71 14.91 -4.49 9.84
N ALA A 72 14.21 -5.17 8.94
CA ALA A 72 14.52 -6.53 8.51
C ALA A 72 15.35 -6.55 7.22
N ASN A 73 16.17 -7.59 7.07
CA ASN A 73 16.92 -7.85 5.85
C ASN A 73 16.08 -8.59 4.80
N MET A 74 14.78 -8.27 4.72
CA MET A 74 13.87 -8.87 3.74
C MET A 74 14.31 -8.51 2.31
N GLN A 75 14.32 -9.54 1.45
CA GLN A 75 14.66 -9.41 0.03
C GLN A 75 13.53 -8.75 -0.75
N LEU A 76 13.90 -8.09 -1.85
CA LEU A 76 12.95 -7.54 -2.83
C LEU A 76 12.53 -8.64 -3.80
N ASP A 77 11.26 -8.67 -4.16
CA ASP A 77 10.77 -9.49 -5.26
C ASP A 77 10.94 -8.73 -6.58
N LEU A 78 12.09 -8.90 -7.22
CA LEU A 78 12.47 -8.12 -8.41
C LEU A 78 11.84 -8.72 -9.67
N VAL A 79 10.85 -8.00 -10.22
CA VAL A 79 10.18 -8.36 -11.47
C VAL A 79 10.29 -7.21 -12.48
N PRO A 80 10.15 -7.48 -13.79
CA PRO A 80 10.00 -6.41 -14.77
C PRO A 80 8.85 -5.48 -14.38
N CYS A 81 9.15 -4.19 -14.24
CA CYS A 81 8.20 -3.19 -13.76
C CYS A 81 7.97 -2.12 -14.81
N GLU A 82 6.72 -1.95 -15.22
CA GLU A 82 6.26 -0.86 -16.10
C GLU A 82 5.95 0.38 -15.25
N LEU A 83 6.97 1.22 -15.02
CA LEU A 83 6.82 2.46 -14.24
C LEU A 83 5.66 3.35 -14.69
N PRO A 84 5.42 3.58 -15.99
CA PRO A 84 4.30 4.41 -16.43
C PRO A 84 2.95 3.92 -15.95
N ARG A 85 2.72 2.60 -16.02
CA ARG A 85 1.49 1.97 -15.55
C ARG A 85 1.32 2.15 -14.04
N LEU A 86 2.38 1.87 -13.28
CA LEU A 86 2.35 1.99 -11.82
C LEU A 86 2.06 3.43 -11.37
N ILE A 87 2.68 4.42 -12.03
CA ILE A 87 2.44 5.84 -11.75
C ILE A 87 1.00 6.23 -12.09
N GLN A 88 0.46 5.75 -13.22
CA GLN A 88 -0.92 6.02 -13.59
C GLN A 88 -1.91 5.47 -12.54
N GLU A 89 -1.68 4.24 -12.08
CA GLU A 89 -2.50 3.63 -11.02
C GLU A 89 -2.45 4.47 -9.71
N THR A 90 -1.29 4.98 -9.31
CA THR A 90 -1.16 5.89 -8.16
C THR A 90 -1.86 7.24 -8.40
N VAL A 91 -1.75 7.81 -9.59
CA VAL A 91 -2.43 9.08 -9.95
C VAL A 91 -3.94 8.92 -9.85
N ASP A 92 -4.47 7.85 -10.42
CA ASP A 92 -5.90 7.54 -10.41
C ASP A 92 -6.41 7.35 -8.97
N TYR A 93 -5.65 6.63 -8.15
CA TYR A 93 -5.97 6.41 -6.73
C TYR A 93 -6.09 7.72 -5.93
N HIS A 94 -5.24 8.71 -6.22
CA HIS A 94 -5.26 10.00 -5.51
C HIS A 94 -6.16 11.07 -6.15
N SER A 95 -6.78 10.77 -7.29
CA SER A 95 -7.54 11.74 -8.09
C SER A 95 -8.75 12.33 -7.36
N ASP A 96 -9.50 11.53 -6.60
CA ASP A 96 -10.71 11.99 -5.90
C ASP A 96 -10.38 12.98 -4.77
N VAL A 97 -9.34 12.68 -3.99
CA VAL A 97 -8.85 13.56 -2.92
C VAL A 97 -8.27 14.85 -3.49
N ALA A 98 -7.50 14.74 -4.58
CA ALA A 98 -6.96 15.90 -5.28
C ALA A 98 -8.08 16.79 -5.85
N ARG A 99 -9.10 16.20 -6.50
CA ARG A 99 -10.25 16.90 -7.08
C ARG A 99 -11.04 17.68 -6.03
N THR A 100 -11.22 17.12 -4.85
CA THR A 100 -11.91 17.80 -3.72
C THR A 100 -11.22 19.11 -3.33
N ARG A 101 -9.90 19.21 -3.56
CA ARG A 101 -9.08 20.40 -3.30
C ARG A 101 -8.68 21.17 -4.56
N GLN A 102 -9.27 20.81 -5.72
CA GLN A 102 -8.95 21.38 -7.03
C GLN A 102 -7.47 21.26 -7.41
N ILE A 103 -6.78 20.25 -6.90
CA ILE A 103 -5.38 19.98 -7.22
C ILE A 103 -5.33 19.17 -8.52
N THR A 104 -4.53 19.64 -9.49
CA THR A 104 -4.26 18.90 -10.72
C THR A 104 -3.11 17.93 -10.48
N VAL A 105 -3.30 16.64 -10.80
CA VAL A 105 -2.24 15.63 -10.74
C VAL A 105 -1.99 15.13 -12.15
N GLN A 106 -0.74 15.22 -12.60
CA GLN A 106 -0.36 14.83 -13.96
C GLN A 106 0.98 14.11 -13.98
N SER A 107 1.19 13.28 -15.01
CA SER A 107 2.40 12.50 -15.21
C SER A 107 2.95 12.69 -16.62
N HIS A 108 4.26 12.74 -16.75
CA HIS A 108 4.98 12.80 -18.01
C HIS A 108 6.08 11.75 -18.04
N PHE A 109 6.24 11.12 -19.19
CA PHE A 109 7.15 9.99 -19.38
C PHE A 109 8.03 10.30 -20.59
N ALA A 110 9.33 10.00 -20.50
CA ALA A 110 10.20 10.01 -21.67
C ALA A 110 9.75 8.93 -22.67
N ASP A 111 9.84 9.24 -23.97
CA ASP A 111 9.41 8.32 -25.04
C ASP A 111 10.24 7.03 -25.10
N ASP A 112 11.47 7.07 -24.56
CA ASP A 112 12.47 6.01 -24.63
C ASP A 112 12.67 5.27 -23.30
N LEU A 113 11.74 5.36 -22.35
CA LEU A 113 11.87 4.76 -21.01
C LEU A 113 12.27 3.28 -21.07
N GLU A 114 13.40 2.97 -20.43
CA GLU A 114 13.88 1.59 -20.33
C GLU A 114 13.16 0.85 -19.20
N PRO A 115 12.84 -0.44 -19.38
CA PRO A 115 12.23 -1.25 -18.33
C PRO A 115 13.22 -1.47 -17.19
N ILE A 116 12.71 -1.50 -15.95
CA ILE A 116 13.52 -1.76 -14.75
C ILE A 116 13.10 -3.09 -14.10
N LEU A 117 14.03 -3.66 -13.32
CA LEU A 117 13.71 -4.74 -12.38
C LEU A 117 13.47 -4.14 -11.00
N ALA A 118 12.27 -4.32 -10.46
CA ALA A 118 11.89 -3.77 -9.16
C ALA A 118 10.77 -4.58 -8.49
N ASP A 119 10.61 -4.40 -7.18
CA ASP A 119 9.43 -4.85 -6.45
C ASP A 119 8.32 -3.82 -6.65
N SER A 120 7.41 -4.10 -7.60
CA SER A 120 6.33 -3.18 -7.99
C SER A 120 5.44 -2.78 -6.82
N ARG A 121 5.16 -3.70 -5.88
CA ARG A 121 4.34 -3.42 -4.69
C ARG A 121 5.03 -2.41 -3.77
N ARG A 122 6.33 -2.56 -3.56
CA ARG A 122 7.13 -1.62 -2.77
C ARG A 122 7.32 -0.29 -3.48
N LEU A 123 7.49 -0.28 -4.80
CA LEU A 123 7.52 0.98 -5.55
C LEU A 123 6.19 1.71 -5.53
N SER A 124 5.06 1.01 -5.59
CA SER A 124 3.74 1.62 -5.38
C SER A 124 3.70 2.37 -4.06
N GLN A 125 4.23 1.75 -3.00
CA GLN A 125 4.32 2.37 -1.68
C GLN A 125 5.22 3.62 -1.65
N VAL A 126 6.30 3.66 -2.44
CA VAL A 126 7.11 4.89 -2.59
C VAL A 126 6.26 5.98 -3.24
N LEU A 127 5.62 5.67 -4.37
CA LEU A 127 4.81 6.61 -5.14
C LEU A 127 3.63 7.14 -4.32
N ASP A 128 2.89 6.27 -3.65
CA ASP A 128 1.76 6.64 -2.79
C ASP A 128 2.22 7.59 -1.66
N ASN A 129 3.37 7.33 -1.05
CA ASN A 129 3.91 8.22 -0.02
C ASN A 129 4.26 9.60 -0.56
N LEU A 130 4.87 9.67 -1.75
CA LEU A 130 5.28 10.93 -2.36
C LEU A 130 4.07 11.71 -2.89
N VAL A 131 3.18 11.07 -3.67
CA VAL A 131 1.98 11.69 -4.24
C VAL A 131 0.98 12.08 -3.15
N SER A 132 0.77 11.22 -2.15
CA SER A 132 -0.08 11.59 -1.02
C SER A 132 0.46 12.81 -0.27
N ASN A 133 1.78 12.92 -0.08
CA ASN A 133 2.37 14.10 0.54
C ASN A 133 2.20 15.33 -0.36
N ALA A 134 2.50 15.21 -1.66
CA ALA A 134 2.33 16.28 -2.63
C ALA A 134 0.90 16.83 -2.63
N VAL A 135 -0.12 15.98 -2.51
CA VAL A 135 -1.54 16.38 -2.39
C VAL A 135 -1.86 16.96 -1.01
N LYS A 136 -1.43 16.32 0.08
CA LYS A 136 -1.73 16.75 1.47
C LYS A 136 -1.13 18.13 1.79
N TYR A 137 0.12 18.35 1.41
CA TYR A 137 0.86 19.58 1.69
C TYR A 137 0.71 20.65 0.60
N ASN A 138 -0.09 20.38 -0.44
CA ASN A 138 -0.40 21.36 -1.48
C ASN A 138 -1.30 22.49 -0.98
N ARG A 139 -1.37 23.53 -1.80
CA ARG A 139 -2.42 24.55 -1.77
C ARG A 139 -3.62 24.11 -2.62
N ASP A 140 -4.79 24.63 -2.31
CA ASP A 140 -5.97 24.39 -3.14
C ASP A 140 -5.78 25.05 -4.51
N GLY A 141 -6.24 24.40 -5.58
CA GLY A 141 -5.93 24.84 -6.95
C GLY A 141 -4.48 24.57 -7.39
N GLY A 142 -3.69 23.85 -6.58
CA GLY A 142 -2.29 23.55 -6.86
C GLY A 142 -2.07 22.48 -7.93
N ILE A 143 -0.80 22.18 -8.18
CA ILE A 143 -0.39 21.17 -9.16
C ILE A 143 0.55 20.16 -8.48
N VAL A 144 0.41 18.90 -8.87
CA VAL A 144 1.36 17.81 -8.63
C VAL A 144 1.78 17.23 -9.98
N GLU A 145 3.07 17.25 -10.28
CA GLU A 145 3.64 16.75 -11.54
C GLU A 145 4.60 15.60 -11.27
N ILE A 146 4.45 14.52 -12.02
CA ILE A 146 5.30 13.34 -11.91
C ILE A 146 6.05 13.16 -13.23
N ASP A 147 7.35 13.43 -13.25
CA ASP A 147 8.18 13.29 -14.45
C ASP A 147 9.09 12.07 -14.33
N VAL A 148 9.14 11.24 -15.36
CA VAL A 148 10.03 10.07 -15.43
C VAL A 148 10.94 10.20 -16.65
N THR A 149 12.24 10.16 -16.41
CA THR A 149 13.27 10.29 -17.46
C THR A 149 14.35 9.22 -17.29
N ASN A 150 14.91 8.73 -18.39
CA ASN A 150 16.15 7.97 -18.33
C ASN A 150 17.34 8.88 -18.01
N GLU A 151 18.22 8.41 -17.15
CA GLU A 151 19.61 8.84 -17.01
C GLU A 151 20.53 7.71 -17.49
N GLN A 152 21.85 7.91 -17.47
CA GLN A 152 22.82 6.98 -18.06
C GLN A 152 22.68 5.52 -17.60
N ASP A 153 22.47 5.27 -16.31
CA ASP A 153 22.39 3.92 -15.72
C ASP A 153 21.17 3.74 -14.81
N SER A 154 20.24 4.71 -14.81
CA SER A 154 19.07 4.73 -13.93
C SER A 154 17.90 5.44 -14.57
N VAL A 155 16.69 5.14 -14.10
CA VAL A 155 15.54 6.03 -14.26
C VAL A 155 15.53 7.03 -13.13
N LEU A 156 15.21 8.29 -13.46
CA LEU A 156 14.94 9.36 -12.51
C LEU A 156 13.43 9.63 -12.49
N VAL A 157 12.85 9.61 -11.30
CA VAL A 157 11.46 10.01 -11.05
C VAL A 157 11.47 11.29 -10.23
N LYS A 158 10.73 12.30 -10.70
CA LYS A 158 10.50 13.57 -10.02
C LYS A 158 9.04 13.66 -9.64
N VAL A 159 8.74 14.02 -8.40
CA VAL A 159 7.38 14.34 -7.92
C VAL A 159 7.42 15.77 -7.42
N HIS A 160 6.97 16.70 -8.25
CA HIS A 160 6.90 18.13 -7.97
C HIS A 160 5.52 18.50 -7.43
N ASP A 161 5.46 19.36 -6.41
CA ASP A 161 4.25 19.99 -5.91
C ASP A 161 4.41 21.50 -5.74
N THR A 162 3.33 22.24 -5.99
CA THR A 162 3.28 23.71 -5.80
C THR A 162 2.87 24.13 -4.38
N GLY A 163 3.06 23.24 -3.41
CA GLY A 163 2.55 23.37 -2.07
C GLY A 163 3.32 24.36 -1.20
N MET A 164 3.22 24.15 0.11
CA MET A 164 3.80 25.09 1.07
C MET A 164 5.33 25.02 1.20
N GLY A 165 5.97 24.04 0.57
CA GLY A 165 7.40 23.78 0.71
C GLY A 165 7.81 23.31 2.12
N VAL A 166 9.10 23.06 2.28
CA VAL A 166 9.75 22.56 3.50
C VAL A 166 10.74 23.59 4.00
N ALA A 167 10.63 23.96 5.28
CA ALA A 167 11.58 24.85 5.96
C ALA A 167 13.00 24.31 5.86
N VAL A 168 13.99 25.17 5.59
CA VAL A 168 15.38 24.77 5.30
C VAL A 168 15.97 23.88 6.40
N GLU A 169 15.68 24.21 7.66
CA GLU A 169 16.10 23.45 8.84
C GLU A 169 15.45 22.06 8.96
N ASP A 170 14.29 21.86 8.34
CA ASP A 170 13.53 20.61 8.36
C ASP A 170 13.92 19.70 7.18
N GLN A 171 14.50 20.22 6.10
CA GLN A 171 14.79 19.47 4.86
C GLN A 171 15.70 18.27 5.08
N ALA A 172 16.74 18.40 5.92
CA ALA A 172 17.65 17.30 6.24
C ALA A 172 16.98 16.18 7.05
N ARG A 173 15.82 16.47 7.66
CA ARG A 173 15.17 15.62 8.65
C ARG A 173 13.89 14.97 8.15
N VAL A 174 13.39 15.34 6.96
CA VAL A 174 12.10 14.82 6.47
C VAL A 174 12.07 13.31 6.29
N PHE A 175 13.23 12.67 6.14
CA PHE A 175 13.37 11.22 6.02
C PHE A 175 13.58 10.53 7.38
N GLU A 176 13.71 11.27 8.49
CA GLU A 176 13.78 10.70 9.84
C GLU A 176 12.43 10.05 10.22
N ARG A 177 12.48 8.91 10.91
CA ARG A 177 11.27 8.24 11.40
C ARG A 177 10.52 9.15 12.39
N PHE A 178 9.20 9.19 12.25
CA PHE A 178 8.28 9.98 13.08
C PHE A 178 8.48 11.50 12.98
N PHE A 179 9.33 11.96 12.08
CA PHE A 179 9.52 13.38 11.88
C PHE A 179 8.30 13.99 11.21
N ARG A 180 7.86 15.13 11.74
CA ARG A 180 6.80 15.96 11.18
C ARG A 180 7.20 17.42 11.35
N SER A 181 7.18 18.17 10.25
CA SER A 181 7.47 19.62 10.30
C SER A 181 6.46 20.34 11.19
N ARG A 182 6.92 21.39 11.88
CA ARG A 182 6.04 22.22 12.73
C ARG A 182 4.86 22.78 11.93
N ALA A 183 5.10 23.13 10.67
CA ALA A 183 4.09 23.67 9.78
C ALA A 183 2.99 22.63 9.46
N GLY A 184 3.36 21.38 9.24
CA GLY A 184 2.41 20.27 9.05
C GLY A 184 1.55 19.99 10.30
N VAL A 185 2.18 20.01 11.49
CA VAL A 185 1.46 19.85 12.77
C VAL A 185 0.49 21.01 13.00
N ARG A 186 0.92 22.25 12.77
CA ARG A 186 0.08 23.45 12.95
C ARG A 186 -1.12 23.48 12.02
N LYS A 187 -0.95 23.05 10.77
CA LYS A 187 -2.05 22.90 9.79
C LYS A 187 -2.92 21.65 10.02
N LYS A 188 -2.64 20.87 11.08
CA LYS A 188 -3.35 19.62 11.41
C LYS A 188 -3.37 18.62 10.24
N ILE A 189 -2.34 18.62 9.40
CA ILE A 189 -2.22 17.68 8.29
C ILE A 189 -1.96 16.29 8.87
N GLU A 190 -2.85 15.34 8.64
CA GLU A 190 -2.73 13.99 9.17
C GLU A 190 -1.51 13.25 8.59
N GLY A 191 -0.76 12.54 9.43
CA GLY A 191 0.40 11.77 9.03
C GLY A 191 1.18 11.20 10.21
N SER A 192 1.76 10.02 10.03
CA SER A 192 2.55 9.33 11.05
C SER A 192 4.00 9.80 11.14
N GLY A 193 4.50 10.49 10.12
CA GLY A 193 5.92 10.81 9.95
C GLY A 193 6.78 9.60 9.53
N LEU A 194 6.17 8.51 9.04
CA LEU A 194 6.91 7.33 8.58
C LEU A 194 7.01 7.21 7.05
N GLY A 195 6.09 7.82 6.30
CA GLY A 195 5.99 7.61 4.85
C GLY A 195 7.29 7.89 4.08
N LEU A 196 7.95 9.02 4.36
CA LEU A 196 9.22 9.36 3.71
C LEU A 196 10.38 8.45 4.15
N ALA A 197 10.41 8.02 5.41
CA ALA A 197 11.41 7.06 5.89
C ALA A 197 11.24 5.68 5.21
N ILE A 198 9.99 5.25 5.01
CA ILE A 198 9.66 4.02 4.26
C ILE A 198 10.09 4.16 2.80
N ALA A 199 9.72 5.26 2.15
CA ALA A 199 10.11 5.53 0.77
C ALA A 199 11.64 5.49 0.61
N GLN A 200 12.38 6.11 1.54
CA GLN A 200 13.84 6.07 1.55
C GLN A 200 14.39 4.66 1.69
N ALA A 201 13.89 3.87 2.64
CA ALA A 201 14.35 2.50 2.84
C ALA A 201 14.09 1.61 1.61
N ILE A 202 12.92 1.75 0.97
CA ILE A 202 12.57 1.01 -0.24
C ILE A 202 13.49 1.38 -1.39
N VAL A 203 13.67 2.67 -1.66
CA VAL A 203 14.54 3.15 -2.75
C VAL A 203 15.99 2.70 -2.53
N GLN A 204 16.49 2.78 -1.29
CA GLN A 204 17.84 2.31 -0.96
C GLN A 204 18.02 0.80 -1.13
N LYS A 205 17.02 -0.02 -0.78
CA LYS A 205 17.05 -1.47 -1.04
C LYS A 205 17.05 -1.79 -2.53
N HIS A 206 16.45 -0.94 -3.36
CA HIS A 206 16.57 -0.98 -4.83
C HIS A 206 17.90 -0.39 -5.35
N ARG A 207 18.87 -0.12 -4.48
CA ARG A 207 20.16 0.53 -4.81
C ARG A 207 20.02 1.91 -5.45
N GLY A 208 18.86 2.54 -5.26
CA GLY A 208 18.56 3.89 -5.70
C GLY A 208 18.95 4.96 -4.70
N ARG A 209 18.69 6.22 -5.06
CA ARG A 209 18.81 7.38 -4.18
C ARG A 209 17.49 8.12 -4.13
N ILE A 210 17.12 8.66 -2.96
CA ILE A 210 16.00 9.59 -2.81
C ILE A 210 16.50 10.90 -2.17
N TRP A 211 15.99 12.04 -2.62
CA TRP A 211 16.28 13.36 -2.05
C TRP A 211 15.13 14.33 -2.34
N LEU A 212 15.29 15.58 -1.89
CA LEU A 212 14.34 16.65 -2.16
C LEU A 212 15.05 17.95 -2.50
N GLU A 213 14.35 18.80 -3.24
CA GLU A 213 14.64 20.23 -3.37
C GLU A 213 13.36 20.97 -3.00
N SER A 214 13.44 21.98 -2.14
CA SER A 214 12.26 22.72 -1.70
C SER A 214 12.61 24.14 -1.32
N GLU A 215 11.68 25.03 -1.60
CA GLU A 215 11.71 26.41 -1.13
C GLU A 215 10.41 26.71 -0.38
N PRO A 216 10.47 27.24 0.87
CA PRO A 216 9.28 27.57 1.64
C PRO A 216 8.35 28.52 0.87
N GLY A 217 7.10 28.10 0.66
CA GLY A 217 6.07 28.83 -0.07
C GLY A 217 6.05 28.60 -1.59
N ASN A 218 7.09 27.98 -2.15
CA ASN A 218 7.22 27.75 -3.60
C ASN A 218 7.11 26.27 -4.00
N GLY A 219 6.93 25.37 -3.03
CA GLY A 219 6.69 23.95 -3.29
C GLY A 219 7.85 23.03 -2.93
N THR A 220 7.71 21.77 -3.31
CA THR A 220 8.71 20.72 -3.07
C THR A 220 8.83 19.85 -4.30
N THR A 221 10.04 19.43 -4.62
CA THR A 221 10.29 18.37 -5.58
C THR A 221 10.99 17.24 -4.87
N PHE A 222 10.34 16.09 -4.77
CA PHE A 222 10.99 14.85 -4.37
C PHE A 222 11.56 14.17 -5.59
N PHE A 223 12.76 13.62 -5.46
CA PHE A 223 13.46 12.91 -6.51
C PHE A 223 13.81 11.52 -6.01
N PHE A 224 13.64 10.50 -6.85
CA PHE A 224 14.32 9.23 -6.63
C PHE A 224 14.84 8.60 -7.91
N THR A 225 15.92 7.84 -7.79
CA THR A 225 16.49 7.06 -8.89
C THR A 225 16.34 5.58 -8.65
N LEU A 226 16.20 4.80 -9.71
CA LEU A 226 16.29 3.35 -9.69
C LEU A 226 17.23 2.88 -10.81
N PRO A 227 18.18 1.98 -10.54
CA PRO A 227 19.10 1.51 -11.56
C PRO A 227 18.36 0.71 -12.65
N LEU A 228 18.74 0.91 -13.91
CA LEU A 228 18.20 0.15 -15.05
C LEU A 228 18.52 -1.34 -14.95
N LYS A 229 19.69 -1.65 -14.36
CA LYS A 229 20.17 -3.01 -14.14
C LYS A 229 20.39 -3.25 -12.66
N MET A 230 19.49 -4.01 -12.05
CA MET A 230 19.74 -4.63 -10.76
C MET A 230 20.60 -5.86 -11.01
N ALA A 231 21.88 -5.84 -10.61
CA ALA A 231 22.67 -7.08 -10.62
C ALA A 231 22.01 -8.07 -9.65
N LEU A 232 21.45 -9.16 -10.21
CA LEU A 232 21.06 -10.34 -9.45
C LEU A 232 22.28 -10.75 -8.63
N ASN A 233 22.13 -10.95 -7.32
CA ASN A 233 23.21 -11.50 -6.51
C ASN A 233 23.50 -12.92 -7.03
N GLU A 234 24.57 -13.08 -7.81
CA GLU A 234 25.19 -14.38 -8.05
C GLU A 234 25.82 -14.84 -6.73
N GLY A 235 25.12 -15.71 -6.00
CA GLY A 235 25.55 -16.18 -4.70
C GLY A 235 24.88 -17.49 -4.31
N ASN A 236 25.44 -18.60 -4.82
CA ASN A 236 25.19 -20.00 -4.46
C ASN A 236 23.80 -20.58 -4.81
N ASP A 237 23.69 -21.14 -6.01
CA ASP A 237 23.35 -22.57 -6.08
C ASP A 237 24.03 -23.22 -7.28
N THR A 238 24.62 -24.36 -6.98
CA THR A 238 25.47 -25.13 -7.88
C THR A 238 24.62 -25.81 -8.94
N VAL A 239 25.11 -25.73 -10.17
CA VAL A 239 24.70 -26.47 -11.36
C VAL A 239 24.10 -27.84 -11.04
N SER A 240 22.85 -28.06 -11.44
CA SER A 240 22.36 -29.38 -11.81
C SER A 240 21.82 -29.31 -13.23
N GLU A 241 22.70 -29.62 -14.18
CA GLU A 241 22.36 -29.96 -15.56
C GLU A 241 21.33 -31.10 -15.55
N THR A 242 20.05 -30.79 -15.77
CA THR A 242 19.12 -31.81 -16.24
C THR A 242 19.21 -31.83 -17.76
N ARG A 243 19.95 -32.81 -18.27
CA ARG A 243 20.04 -33.17 -19.69
C ARG A 243 18.64 -33.32 -20.28
N TYR A 244 18.34 -32.53 -21.30
CA TYR A 244 17.30 -32.86 -22.26
C TYR A 244 17.77 -34.10 -23.04
N HIS A 245 17.16 -35.25 -22.77
CA HIS A 245 17.23 -36.41 -23.63
C HIS A 245 16.08 -36.33 -24.63
N VAL A 246 16.42 -36.08 -25.89
CA VAL A 246 15.52 -36.23 -27.03
C VAL A 246 15.34 -37.72 -27.26
N GLY A 247 14.12 -38.22 -27.02
CA GLY A 247 13.69 -39.56 -27.40
C GLY A 247 12.54 -39.46 -28.39
N GLU A 248 12.84 -39.69 -29.66
CA GLU A 248 11.86 -39.95 -30.70
C GLU A 248 11.10 -41.26 -30.42
N GLY A 249 9.82 -41.32 -30.83
CA GLY A 249 9.27 -42.53 -31.41
C GLY A 249 8.27 -43.35 -30.58
N ASN A 250 7.00 -43.22 -31.01
CA ASN A 250 6.11 -44.32 -31.43
C ASN A 250 5.06 -44.92 -30.47
N GLU A 251 3.81 -44.63 -30.85
CA GLU A 251 2.63 -45.52 -31.00
C GLU A 251 2.02 -46.34 -29.84
N SER A 252 0.70 -46.11 -29.72
CA SER A 252 -0.37 -47.09 -29.43
C SER A 252 -0.48 -47.69 -28.02
N HIS A 253 -1.58 -47.37 -27.33
CA HIS A 253 -2.64 -48.34 -27.03
C HIS A 253 -3.77 -47.67 -26.22
N ALA A 254 -5.00 -47.92 -26.65
CA ALA A 254 -6.24 -47.52 -25.98
C ALA A 254 -6.46 -48.29 -24.68
N HIS A 255 -7.01 -47.63 -23.65
CA HIS A 255 -8.01 -48.23 -22.77
C HIS A 255 -8.83 -47.17 -22.02
N ILE A 256 -10.12 -47.10 -22.34
CA ILE A 256 -11.17 -46.55 -21.47
C ILE A 256 -11.62 -47.69 -20.54
N PRO A 257 -11.97 -47.39 -19.28
CA PRO A 257 -13.34 -47.69 -18.85
C PRO A 257 -13.99 -46.52 -18.10
N ALA A 258 -15.24 -46.26 -18.46
CA ALA A 258 -16.23 -45.53 -17.68
C ALA A 258 -16.94 -46.50 -16.71
N HIS A 259 -17.25 -46.04 -15.50
CA HIS A 259 -18.41 -46.43 -14.67
C HIS A 259 -18.43 -45.48 -13.45
N LEU A 260 -19.41 -44.57 -13.35
CA LEU A 260 -20.75 -44.71 -12.75
C LEU A 260 -20.75 -44.53 -11.22
N GLY A 261 -21.55 -43.57 -10.72
CA GLY A 261 -21.79 -43.41 -9.29
C GLY A 261 -22.32 -42.02 -8.91
N THR A 262 -23.52 -41.69 -9.39
CA THR A 262 -24.42 -40.68 -8.80
C THR A 262 -24.82 -41.10 -7.39
N GLU A 263 -24.84 -40.18 -6.44
CA GLU A 263 -25.76 -40.25 -5.31
C GLU A 263 -26.04 -38.82 -4.79
N GLU A 264 -27.28 -38.39 -5.05
CA GLU A 264 -27.99 -37.36 -4.31
C GLU A 264 -28.11 -37.77 -2.83
N ASN A 265 -28.08 -36.80 -1.92
CA ASN A 265 -29.04 -36.82 -0.82
C ASN A 265 -29.24 -35.42 -0.23
N ASP A 266 -30.48 -34.96 -0.36
CA ASP A 266 -31.11 -33.93 0.44
C ASP A 266 -31.08 -34.28 1.93
N ALA A 267 -30.80 -33.29 2.76
CA ALA A 267 -31.42 -33.17 4.08
C ALA A 267 -31.32 -31.73 4.59
N VAL A 268 -32.45 -31.04 4.48
CA VAL A 268 -32.88 -29.92 5.30
C VAL A 268 -32.66 -30.24 6.78
N ASN A 269 -32.04 -29.34 7.55
CA ASN A 269 -32.53 -29.10 8.89
C ASN A 269 -32.36 -27.64 9.32
N ASP A 270 -33.49 -27.15 9.79
CA ASP A 270 -33.82 -25.85 10.35
C ASP A 270 -33.26 -25.78 11.79
N ASP A 271 -32.52 -24.74 12.13
CA ASP A 271 -32.22 -24.40 13.53
C ASP A 271 -31.95 -22.88 13.63
N ILE A 272 -33.04 -22.12 13.51
CA ILE A 272 -33.10 -20.73 13.94
C ILE A 272 -33.22 -20.75 15.47
N GLN A 273 -32.11 -20.51 16.19
CA GLN A 273 -32.17 -20.21 17.61
C GLN A 273 -32.54 -18.75 17.82
N GLU A 274 -33.69 -18.54 18.46
CA GLU A 274 -34.22 -17.25 18.91
C GLU A 274 -33.21 -16.50 19.80
N ALA A 275 -33.02 -15.21 19.50
CA ALA A 275 -32.27 -14.28 20.34
C ALA A 275 -33.11 -13.85 21.56
N PRO A 276 -32.52 -13.65 22.75
CA PRO A 276 -33.29 -13.28 23.94
C PRO A 276 -33.75 -11.81 23.90
N GLU A 277 -35.00 -11.63 24.32
CA GLU A 277 -35.74 -10.38 24.49
C GLU A 277 -35.05 -9.46 25.51
N ILE A 278 -34.65 -8.24 25.10
CA ILE A 278 -34.04 -7.24 25.99
C ILE A 278 -35.16 -6.40 26.62
N ALA A 279 -35.34 -6.53 27.93
CA ALA A 279 -36.26 -5.69 28.71
C ALA A 279 -35.79 -4.22 28.74
N PRO A 280 -36.70 -3.22 28.73
CA PRO A 280 -36.33 -1.82 28.77
C PRO A 280 -35.76 -1.40 30.14
N ALA A 281 -34.72 -0.58 30.10
CA ALA A 281 -34.05 -0.01 31.26
C ALA A 281 -34.98 0.91 32.05
N ASP A 282 -35.02 0.68 33.36
CA ASP A 282 -35.69 1.49 34.37
C ASP A 282 -35.02 2.88 34.46
N VAL A 283 -35.75 3.93 34.09
CA VAL A 283 -35.32 5.32 34.26
C VAL A 283 -35.80 5.78 35.63
N SER A 284 -34.98 5.51 36.66
CA SER A 284 -35.13 6.19 37.95
C SER A 284 -34.50 7.57 37.86
N SER A 285 -35.37 8.55 37.64
CA SER A 285 -35.20 9.92 38.14
C SER A 285 -34.91 9.90 39.63
N ASP A 286 -33.80 10.50 40.05
CA ASP A 286 -33.69 11.09 41.39
C ASP A 286 -33.17 12.52 41.23
N GLU A 287 -34.08 13.45 41.51
CA GLU A 287 -33.78 14.82 41.89
C GLU A 287 -33.20 14.82 43.31
N MET A 288 -32.04 15.45 43.50
CA MET A 288 -31.73 16.47 44.53
C MET A 288 -30.24 16.80 44.54
#